data_AF-H3BNF2-F1
#
_entry.id   AF-H3BNF2-F1
#
_cell.length_a   1.000
_cell.length_b   1.000
_cell.length_c   1.000
_cell.angle_alpha   90.00
_cell.angle_beta   90.00
_cell.angle_gamma   90.00
#
_symmetry.space_group_name_H-M   'P 1'
#
loop_
_entity.id
_entity.type
_entity.pdbx_description
1 polymer ?
#
loop_
_entity_poly.entity_id
_entity_poly.type
_entity_poly.pdbx_seq_one_letter_code
_entity_poly.pdbx_strand_id
1 'polypeptide(L)' 'MATEEFIIRIPPYHYIHVLDQNSNVSRVEVGPKTYIRQDNER' A
#
# COMPACT_ATOMS: atom_id res chain seq x y z
N MET A 1 -13.38 -8.77 -8.70
CA MET A 1 -12.53 -8.68 -7.50
C MET A 1 -11.71 -7.41 -7.67
N ALA A 2 -11.90 -6.41 -6.80
CA ALA A 2 -11.52 -5.02 -7.06
C ALA A 2 -10.01 -4.83 -7.29
N THR A 3 -9.69 -4.46 -8.53
CA THR A 3 -8.73 -3.44 -8.97
C THR A 3 -7.32 -3.46 -8.39
N GLU A 4 -6.36 -3.83 -9.24
CA GLU A 4 -4.97 -3.35 -9.19
C GLU A 4 -4.96 -1.82 -9.32
N GLU A 5 -5.39 -1.12 -8.27
CA GLU A 5 -5.17 0.30 -8.14
C GLU A 5 -3.69 0.50 -7.81
N PHE A 6 -2.93 0.89 -8.82
CA PHE A 6 -1.54 1.33 -8.68
C PHE A 6 -1.37 2.49 -7.70
N ILE A 7 -2.46 3.19 -7.36
CA ILE A 7 -2.46 4.43 -6.58
C ILE A 7 -3.49 4.31 -5.46
N ILE A 8 -3.03 4.26 -4.21
CA ILE A 8 -3.85 4.21 -3.01
C ILE A 8 -3.73 5.54 -2.27
N ARG A 9 -4.82 6.29 -2.15
CA ARG A 9 -4.84 7.54 -1.39
C ARG A 9 -5.18 7.26 0.07
N ILE A 10 -4.20 7.45 0.96
CA ILE A 10 -4.36 7.24 2.39
C ILE A 10 -4.72 8.58 3.05
N PRO A 11 -5.94 8.76 3.58
CA PRO A 11 -6.34 10.00 4.25
C PRO A 11 -5.63 10.19 5.61
N PRO A 12 -5.72 11.38 6.23
CA PRO A 12 -5.18 11.60 7.58
C PRO A 12 -5.74 10.59 8.59
N TYR A 13 -4.90 10.19 9.55
CA TYR A 13 -5.24 9.20 10.60
C TYR A 13 -5.64 7.81 10.09
N HIS A 14 -5.36 7.50 8.83
CA HIS A 14 -5.54 6.16 8.28
C HIS A 14 -4.17 5.54 7.98
N TYR A 15 -4.15 4.22 7.97
CA TYR A 15 -2.97 3.44 7.58
C TYR A 15 -3.39 2.25 6.73
N ILE A 16 -2.46 1.76 5.93
CA ILE A 16 -2.61 0.53 5.18
C ILE A 16 -1.43 -0.40 5.48
N HIS A 17 -1.66 -1.69 5.31
CA HIS A 17 -0.60 -2.69 5.31
C HIS A 17 -0.22 -2.97 3.88
N VAL A 18 1.07 -2.93 3.58
CA VAL A 18 1.62 -3.33 2.29
C VAL A 18 2.52 -4.52 2.51
N LEU A 19 2.25 -5.60 1.80
CA LEU A 19 3.07 -6.80 1.76
C LEU A 19 4.04 -6.73 0.58
N ASP A 20 5.33 -6.70 0.84
CA ASP A 20 6.35 -6.93 -0.19
C ASP A 20 6.48 -8.44 -0.44
N GLN A 21 6.18 -8.88 -1.67
CA GLN A 21 6.20 -10.30 -2.05
C GLN A 21 7.62 -10.84 -2.29
N ASN A 22 8.63 -9.98 -2.51
CA ASN A 22 10.01 -10.42 -2.66
C ASN A 22 10.59 -10.83 -1.31
N SER A 23 10.38 -9.99 -0.30
CA SER A 23 10.93 -10.17 1.04
C SER A 23 9.98 -10.90 1.99
N ASN A 24 8.70 -11.05 1.60
CA ASN A 24 7.59 -11.45 2.48
C ASN A 24 7.49 -10.58 3.74
N VAL A 25 7.85 -9.31 3.62
CA VAL A 25 7.82 -8.35 4.73
C VAL A 25 6.60 -7.46 4.58
N SER A 26 5.77 -7.43 5.62
CA SER A 26 4.65 -6.49 5.72
C SER A 26 5.08 -5.21 6.41
N ARG A 27 4.79 -4.07 5.80
CA ARG A 27 5.04 -2.74 6.37
C ARG A 27 3.75 -1.93 6.48
N VAL A 28 3.75 -0.96 7.39
CA VAL A 28 2.60 -0.08 7.63
C VAL A 28 2.88 1.28 7.01
N GLU A 29 1.99 1.70 6.12
CA GLU A 29 2.05 2.99 5.45
C GLU A 29 0.96 3.91 6.05
N VAL A 30 1.36 4.93 6.81
CA VAL A 30 0.45 5.89 7.45
C VAL A 30 0.23 7.13 6.57
N GLY A 31 -1.01 7.64 6.50
CA GLY A 31 -1.38 8.86 5.79
C GLY A 31 -1.03 10.17 6.55
N PRO A 32 -1.19 11.36 5.93
CA PRO A 32 -1.77 11.63 4.62
C PRO A 32 -0.75 11.49 3.47
N LYS A 33 -0.91 10.46 2.64
CA LYS A 33 -0.06 10.26 1.47
C LYS A 33 -0.77 9.50 0.38
N THR A 34 -0.36 9.77 -0.84
CA THR A 34 -0.75 8.96 -1.99
C THR A 34 0.33 7.90 -2.17
N TYR A 35 0.02 6.67 -1.80
CA TYR A 35 0.89 5.53 -1.94
C TYR A 35 0.79 4.98 -3.37
N ILE A 36 1.93 4.82 -4.04
CA ILE A 36 1.98 4.18 -5.37
C ILE A 36 2.53 2.79 -5.16
N ARG A 37 1.68 1.79 -5.37
CA ARG A 37 2.00 0.38 -5.17
C ARG A 37 2.89 -0.11 -6.31
N GLN A 38 3.98 -0.78 -5.98
CA GLN A 38 4.85 -1.42 -6.96
C GLN A 38 4.31 -2.80 -7.35
N ASP A 39 4.71 -3.34 -8.51
CA ASP A 39 4.25 -4.65 -9.02
C ASP A 39 4.51 -5.81 -8.04
N ASN A 40 5.60 -5.72 -7.27
CA ASN A 40 5.98 -6.74 -6.29
C ASN A 40 5.33 -6.56 -4.91
N GLU A 41 4.44 -5.60 -4.77
CA GLU A 41 3.79 -5.28 -3.50
C GLU A 41 2.32 -5.65 -3.58
N ARG A 42 1.70 -5.96 -2.44
CA ARG A 42 0.29 -6.33 -2.30
C ARG A 42 -0.42 -5.63 -1.16
#